data_AF-A0A2N6FZZ9-F1
#
_entry.id   AF-A0A2N6FZZ9-F1
#
_cell.length_a   1.000
_cell.length_b   1.000
_cell.length_c   1.000
_cell.angle_alpha   90.00
_cell.angle_beta   90.00
_cell.angle_gamma   90.00
#
_symmetry.space_group_name_H-M   'P 1'
#
loop_
_entity.id
_entity.type
_entity.pdbx_description
1 polymer ?
#
loop_
_entity_poly.entity_id
_entity_poly.type
_entity_poly.pdbx_seq_one_letter_code
_entity_poly.pdbx_strand_id
1 'polypeptide(L)'
;MITIPKILDNPENPNFNLEDDEIYSLKEAKELILLERYSYSLFAIWTSVVINIQRRLENFGIANFLNIIEKEETFNKEGNNLKDRWLNINEFNLINYAKKINIINHVTHDLLTTLYWMKSNTNEEETKAINKEEVFALLFLIEKNLFVKPFKIDKRNRNTFPENNSNLKRRKKDKEELINSYRNTHHELLLKSGVKSFNENSKENDIKTNLLNTYI
;
A
#
# COMPACT_ATOMS: atom_id res chain seq x y z
N MET A 1 22.52 9.84 -25.56
CA MET A 1 21.65 8.80 -26.16
C MET A 1 20.51 8.53 -25.19
N ILE A 2 19.30 8.94 -25.52
CA ILE A 2 18.13 8.61 -24.70
C ILE A 2 17.77 7.16 -25.01
N THR A 3 17.92 6.30 -24.00
CA THR A 3 17.58 4.88 -24.11
C THR A 3 16.07 4.73 -24.16
N ILE A 4 15.57 3.94 -25.11
CA ILE A 4 14.15 3.59 -25.18
C ILE A 4 13.73 2.96 -23.84
N PRO A 5 12.59 3.37 -23.25
CA PRO A 5 12.09 2.76 -22.02
C PRO A 5 11.94 1.24 -22.18
N LYS A 6 12.41 0.47 -21.20
CA LYS A 6 12.45 -1.00 -21.28
C LYS A 6 11.05 -1.59 -21.40
N ILE A 7 10.06 -0.87 -20.90
CA ILE A 7 8.65 -1.23 -21.01
C ILE A 7 8.11 -1.17 -22.45
N LEU A 8 8.69 -0.34 -23.33
CA LEU A 8 8.35 -0.29 -24.75
C LEU A 8 9.16 -1.30 -25.58
N ASP A 9 10.38 -1.61 -25.17
CA ASP A 9 11.23 -2.56 -25.89
C ASP A 9 10.82 -4.01 -25.64
N ASN A 10 10.46 -4.36 -24.42
CA ASN A 10 9.98 -5.70 -24.11
C ASN A 10 8.89 -5.67 -23.01
N PRO A 11 7.61 -5.49 -23.41
CA PRO A 11 6.48 -5.43 -22.49
C PRO A 11 6.16 -6.79 -21.85
N GLU A 12 6.69 -7.90 -22.37
CA GLU A 12 6.45 -9.26 -21.88
C GLU A 12 7.49 -9.70 -20.81
N ASN A 13 8.34 -8.79 -20.36
CA ASN A 13 9.29 -9.11 -19.30
C ASN A 13 8.56 -9.49 -18.00
N PRO A 14 8.86 -10.64 -17.37
CA PRO A 14 8.21 -11.11 -16.15
C PRO A 14 8.50 -10.23 -14.92
N ASN A 15 9.44 -9.29 -15.05
CA ASN A 15 9.78 -8.33 -14.01
C ASN A 15 8.77 -7.19 -13.90
N PHE A 16 7.95 -6.99 -14.93
CA PHE A 16 6.84 -6.04 -14.90
C PHE A 16 5.56 -6.80 -14.56
N ASN A 17 4.78 -6.30 -13.60
CA ASN A 17 3.49 -6.91 -13.27
C ASN A 17 2.39 -6.45 -14.24
N LEU A 18 2.56 -6.77 -15.52
CA LEU A 18 1.68 -6.42 -16.62
C LEU A 18 0.75 -7.59 -16.96
N GLU A 19 -0.42 -7.26 -17.51
CA GLU A 19 -1.38 -8.22 -18.08
C GLU A 19 -1.65 -7.88 -19.55
N ASP A 20 -2.28 -8.78 -20.30
CA ASP A 20 -2.43 -8.71 -21.75
C ASP A 20 -3.01 -7.38 -22.24
N ASP A 21 -4.01 -6.83 -21.55
CA ASP A 21 -4.62 -5.53 -21.85
C ASP A 21 -3.64 -4.35 -21.71
N GLU A 22 -2.75 -4.41 -20.71
CA GLU A 22 -1.72 -3.39 -20.47
C GLU A 22 -0.60 -3.51 -21.52
N ILE A 23 -0.22 -4.75 -21.86
CA ILE A 23 0.76 -5.05 -22.91
C ILE A 23 0.28 -4.54 -24.25
N TYR A 24 -1.00 -4.76 -24.59
CA TYR A 24 -1.61 -4.23 -25.81
C TYR A 24 -1.53 -2.70 -25.86
N SER A 25 -1.94 -2.03 -24.78
CA SER A 25 -1.90 -0.56 -24.67
C SER A 25 -0.46 -0.01 -24.82
N LEU A 26 0.54 -0.71 -24.29
CA LEU A 26 1.94 -0.32 -24.41
C LEU A 26 2.51 -0.57 -25.81
N LYS A 27 2.08 -1.64 -26.49
CA LYS A 27 2.42 -1.90 -27.90
C LYS A 27 1.85 -0.80 -28.80
N GLU A 28 0.59 -0.42 -28.58
CA GLU A 28 -0.04 0.71 -29.27
C GLU A 28 0.71 2.03 -29.02
N ALA A 29 1.09 2.31 -27.76
CA ALA A 29 1.87 3.49 -27.43
C ALA A 29 3.21 3.54 -28.20
N LYS A 30 3.88 2.39 -28.36
CA LYS A 30 5.14 2.28 -29.13
C LYS A 30 4.93 2.66 -30.59
N GLU A 31 3.89 2.12 -31.22
CA GLU A 31 3.56 2.42 -32.62
C GLU A 31 3.24 3.90 -32.81
N LEU A 32 2.47 4.49 -31.89
CA LEU A 32 2.13 5.91 -31.93
C LEU A 32 3.35 6.83 -31.78
N ILE A 33 4.33 6.44 -30.96
CA ILE A 33 5.60 7.16 -30.81
C ILE A 33 6.44 7.07 -32.10
N LEU A 34 6.42 5.93 -32.80
CA LEU A 34 7.09 5.78 -34.09
C LEU A 34 6.46 6.64 -35.18
N LEU A 35 5.14 6.84 -35.11
CA LEU A 35 4.37 7.71 -36.01
C LEU A 35 4.41 9.20 -35.59
N GLU A 36 5.23 9.57 -34.60
CA GLU A 36 5.35 10.94 -34.06
C GLU A 36 4.04 11.52 -33.49
N ARG A 37 3.08 10.66 -33.18
CA ARG A 37 1.78 11.01 -32.60
C ARG A 37 1.83 10.97 -31.07
N TYR A 38 2.59 11.91 -30.48
CA TYR A 38 2.88 11.90 -29.05
C TYR A 38 1.63 12.07 -28.16
N SER A 39 0.69 12.93 -28.54
CA SER A 39 -0.56 13.12 -27.79
C SER A 39 -1.31 11.80 -27.63
N TYR A 40 -1.53 11.07 -28.73
CA TYR A 40 -2.19 9.77 -28.71
C TYR A 40 -1.38 8.71 -27.93
N SER A 41 -0.06 8.77 -27.99
CA SER A 41 0.77 7.87 -27.18
C SER A 41 0.56 8.07 -25.68
N LEU A 42 0.34 9.31 -25.23
CA LEU A 42 0.03 9.60 -23.82
C LEU A 42 -1.32 9.00 -23.40
N PHE A 43 -2.32 8.98 -24.29
CA PHE A 43 -3.59 8.29 -24.04
C PHE A 43 -3.36 6.78 -23.86
N ALA A 44 -2.60 6.14 -24.74
CA ALA A 44 -2.32 4.70 -24.65
C ALA A 44 -1.52 4.35 -23.37
N ILE A 45 -0.50 5.16 -23.03
CA ILE A 45 0.26 5.04 -21.77
C ILE A 45 -0.68 5.20 -20.58
N TRP A 46 -1.54 6.21 -20.58
CA TRP A 46 -2.51 6.45 -19.52
C TRP A 46 -3.46 5.28 -19.32
N THR A 47 -3.99 4.71 -20.40
CA THR A 47 -4.88 3.53 -20.34
C THR A 47 -4.18 2.36 -19.65
N SER A 48 -2.92 2.08 -20.01
CA SER A 48 -2.14 1.01 -19.36
C SER A 48 -1.97 1.24 -17.84
N VAL A 49 -1.75 2.50 -17.45
CA VAL A 49 -1.58 2.91 -16.06
C VAL A 49 -2.88 2.74 -15.27
N VAL A 50 -4.01 3.18 -15.82
CA VAL A 50 -5.32 3.10 -15.15
C VAL A 50 -5.68 1.64 -14.88
N ILE A 51 -5.53 0.76 -15.88
CA ILE A 51 -5.79 -0.68 -15.74
C ILE A 51 -4.89 -1.27 -14.64
N ASN A 52 -3.60 -0.91 -14.60
CA ASN A 52 -2.68 -1.40 -13.58
C ASN A 52 -3.10 -0.95 -12.16
N ILE A 53 -3.61 0.27 -12.00
CA ILE A 53 -4.08 0.79 -10.71
C ILE A 53 -5.37 0.09 -10.29
N GLN A 54 -6.31 -0.13 -11.20
CA GLN A 54 -7.55 -0.87 -10.94
C GLN A 54 -7.23 -2.28 -10.43
N ARG A 55 -6.31 -2.99 -11.09
CA ARG A 55 -5.85 -4.32 -10.65
C ARG A 55 -5.17 -4.29 -9.28
N ARG A 56 -4.33 -3.28 -9.01
CA ARG A 56 -3.71 -3.12 -7.69
C ARG A 56 -4.73 -2.88 -6.59
N LEU A 57 -5.79 -2.13 -6.87
CA LEU A 57 -6.88 -1.88 -5.94
C LEU A 57 -7.68 -3.17 -5.67
N GLU A 58 -8.01 -3.93 -6.71
CA GLU A 58 -8.70 -5.21 -6.55
C GLU A 58 -7.87 -6.22 -5.76
N ASN A 59 -6.57 -6.33 -6.05
CA ASN A 59 -5.65 -7.20 -5.32
C ASN A 59 -5.47 -6.78 -3.84
N PHE A 60 -5.54 -5.48 -3.54
CA PHE A 60 -5.47 -5.00 -2.15
C PHE A 60 -6.76 -5.27 -1.36
N GLY A 61 -7.87 -5.52 -2.06
CA GLY A 61 -9.17 -5.83 -1.49
C GLY A 61 -10.17 -4.70 -1.69
N ILE A 62 -11.24 -5.02 -2.42
CA ILE A 62 -12.32 -4.09 -2.78
C ILE A 62 -13.03 -3.53 -1.54
N ALA A 63 -13.09 -4.28 -0.44
CA ALA A 63 -13.69 -3.82 0.82
C ALA A 63 -13.01 -2.57 1.39
N ASN A 64 -11.67 -2.50 1.32
CA ASN A 64 -10.92 -1.32 1.76
C ASN A 64 -11.17 -0.12 0.84
N PHE A 65 -11.36 -0.39 -0.45
CA PHE A 65 -11.67 0.64 -1.43
C PHE A 65 -13.05 1.25 -1.18
N LEU A 66 -14.09 0.42 -1.00
CA LEU A 66 -15.46 0.88 -0.74
C LEU A 66 -15.57 1.80 0.47
N ASN A 67 -14.80 1.56 1.54
CA ASN A 67 -14.78 2.41 2.74
C ASN A 67 -14.25 3.84 2.50
N ILE A 68 -13.60 4.09 1.37
CA ILE A 68 -12.95 5.38 1.05
C ILE A 68 -13.69 6.13 -0.05
N ILE A 69 -14.56 5.47 -0.80
CA ILE A 69 -15.36 6.11 -1.84
C ILE A 69 -16.40 7.00 -1.16
N GLU A 70 -16.49 8.26 -1.61
CA GLU A 70 -17.47 9.22 -1.07
C GLU A 70 -18.91 8.91 -1.51
N LYS A 71 -19.08 8.16 -2.60
CA LYS A 71 -20.35 7.68 -3.16
C LYS A 71 -20.28 6.20 -3.57
N GLU A 72 -20.86 5.31 -2.77
CA GLU A 72 -20.84 3.86 -3.02
C GLU A 72 -21.48 3.45 -4.36
N GLU A 73 -22.41 4.26 -4.88
CA GLU A 73 -23.12 4.04 -6.15
C GLU A 73 -22.23 4.08 -7.41
N THR A 74 -20.98 4.52 -7.27
CA THR A 74 -20.03 4.62 -8.39
C THR A 74 -19.31 3.31 -8.70
N PHE A 75 -19.35 2.31 -7.82
CA PHE A 75 -18.66 1.03 -8.06
C PHE A 75 -19.67 -0.10 -8.25
N ASN A 76 -19.63 -0.76 -9.41
CA ASN A 76 -20.51 -1.90 -9.67
C ASN A 76 -19.88 -3.18 -9.10
N LYS A 77 -20.34 -3.62 -7.92
CA LYS A 77 -19.84 -4.83 -7.24
C LYS A 77 -20.14 -6.12 -8.02
N GLU A 78 -21.16 -6.12 -8.87
CA GLU A 78 -21.61 -7.29 -9.65
C GLU A 78 -21.01 -7.33 -11.06
N GLY A 79 -20.13 -6.40 -11.41
CA GLY A 79 -19.47 -6.38 -12.71
C GLY A 79 -18.59 -7.63 -12.92
N ASN A 80 -18.89 -8.38 -13.99
CA ASN A 80 -18.14 -9.57 -14.40
C ASN A 80 -16.74 -9.23 -14.90
N ASN A 81 -16.57 -8.05 -15.50
CA ASN A 81 -15.29 -7.59 -16.05
C ASN A 81 -14.75 -6.39 -15.27
N LEU A 82 -13.41 -6.25 -15.24
CA LEU A 82 -12.71 -5.13 -14.58
C LEU A 82 -13.22 -3.80 -15.14
N LYS A 83 -13.35 -3.66 -16.47
CA LYS A 83 -13.86 -2.43 -17.10
C LYS A 83 -15.28 -2.06 -16.63
N ASP A 84 -16.15 -3.06 -16.46
CA ASP A 84 -17.54 -2.84 -16.03
C ASP A 84 -17.66 -2.44 -14.56
N ARG A 85 -16.77 -2.95 -13.70
CA ARG A 85 -16.72 -2.58 -12.26
C ARG A 85 -16.33 -1.13 -12.04
N TRP A 86 -15.45 -0.60 -12.89
CA TRP A 86 -14.83 0.72 -12.74
C TRP A 86 -15.41 1.81 -13.66
N LEU A 87 -16.42 1.50 -14.48
CA LEU A 87 -16.96 2.38 -15.52
C LEU A 87 -17.45 3.75 -14.99
N ASN A 88 -18.07 3.77 -13.81
CA ASN A 88 -18.66 4.97 -13.23
C ASN A 88 -17.68 5.77 -12.33
N ILE A 89 -16.43 5.32 -12.21
CA ILE A 89 -15.41 5.99 -11.39
C ILE A 89 -14.56 6.88 -12.28
N ASN A 90 -14.46 8.16 -11.91
CA ASN A 90 -13.54 9.08 -12.57
C ASN A 90 -12.08 8.62 -12.36
N GLU A 91 -11.34 8.47 -13.46
CA GLU A 91 -9.93 8.06 -13.49
C GLU A 91 -9.03 8.94 -12.62
N PHE A 92 -9.32 10.24 -12.50
CA PHE A 92 -8.57 11.14 -11.63
C PHE A 92 -8.82 10.83 -10.14
N ASN A 93 -10.07 10.56 -9.78
CA ASN A 93 -10.44 10.19 -8.42
C ASN A 93 -9.84 8.85 -8.02
N LEU A 94 -9.75 7.90 -8.96
CA LEU A 94 -9.09 6.60 -8.79
C LEU A 94 -7.66 6.74 -8.23
N ILE A 95 -6.87 7.66 -8.80
CA ILE A 95 -5.49 7.90 -8.39
C ILE A 95 -5.42 8.48 -6.97
N ASN A 96 -6.35 9.39 -6.64
CA ASN A 96 -6.45 9.94 -5.29
C ASN A 96 -6.83 8.88 -4.28
N TYR A 97 -7.75 7.97 -4.61
CA TYR A 97 -8.12 6.85 -3.75
C TYR A 97 -6.96 5.88 -3.57
N ALA A 98 -6.21 5.56 -4.62
CA ALA A 98 -5.03 4.70 -4.54
C ALA A 98 -3.92 5.30 -3.65
N LYS A 99 -3.79 6.63 -3.59
CA LYS A 99 -2.92 7.34 -2.63
C LYS A 99 -3.46 7.23 -1.20
N LYS A 100 -4.77 7.47 -0.98
CA LYS A 100 -5.42 7.38 0.35
C LYS A 100 -5.26 5.98 0.97
N ILE A 101 -5.40 4.93 0.16
CA ILE A 101 -5.23 3.52 0.58
C ILE A 101 -3.74 3.16 0.76
N ASN A 102 -2.82 4.06 0.39
CA ASN A 102 -1.38 3.83 0.38
C ASN A 102 -0.99 2.62 -0.48
N ILE A 103 -1.66 2.42 -1.61
CA ILE A 103 -1.20 1.48 -2.65
C ILE A 103 -0.04 2.11 -3.42
N ILE A 104 -0.20 3.41 -3.71
CA ILE A 104 0.71 4.23 -4.50
C ILE A 104 1.42 5.23 -3.58
N ASN A 105 2.71 5.50 -3.85
CA ASN A 105 3.48 6.49 -3.10
C ASN A 105 3.15 7.93 -3.57
N HIS A 106 3.46 8.95 -2.77
CA HIS A 106 3.29 10.36 -3.14
C HIS A 106 4.00 10.71 -4.46
N VAL A 107 5.25 10.25 -4.65
CA VAL A 107 6.00 10.47 -5.91
C VAL A 107 5.25 9.90 -7.11
N THR A 108 4.74 8.68 -6.99
CA THR A 108 4.00 8.04 -8.07
C THR A 108 2.68 8.77 -8.31
N HIS A 109 1.99 9.22 -7.26
CA HIS A 109 0.77 10.04 -7.39
C HIS A 109 1.05 11.33 -8.17
N ASP A 110 2.10 12.07 -7.82
CA ASP A 110 2.46 13.32 -8.50
C ASP A 110 2.79 13.05 -9.98
N LEU A 111 3.58 12.02 -10.28
CA LEU A 111 3.86 11.60 -11.67
C LEU A 111 2.59 11.28 -12.46
N LEU A 112 1.65 10.57 -11.86
CA LEU A 112 0.37 10.24 -12.50
C LEU A 112 -0.50 11.47 -12.73
N THR A 113 -0.52 12.42 -11.79
CA THR A 113 -1.22 13.69 -12.01
C THR A 113 -0.59 14.49 -13.14
N THR A 114 0.74 14.51 -13.27
CA THR A 114 1.40 15.17 -14.42
C THR A 114 1.03 14.50 -15.74
N LEU A 115 0.99 13.17 -15.79
CA LEU A 115 0.55 12.42 -16.97
C LEU A 115 -0.91 12.75 -17.34
N TYR A 116 -1.79 12.84 -16.34
CA TYR A 116 -3.20 13.22 -16.55
C TYR A 116 -3.34 14.62 -17.14
N TRP A 117 -2.62 15.61 -16.59
CA TRP A 117 -2.64 16.98 -17.12
C TRP A 117 -2.04 17.06 -18.53
N MET A 118 -0.95 16.34 -18.80
CA MET A 118 -0.37 16.28 -20.14
C MET A 118 -1.32 15.65 -21.16
N LYS A 119 -2.11 14.64 -20.77
CA LYS A 119 -3.19 14.06 -21.59
C LYS A 119 -4.35 15.06 -21.78
N SER A 120 -4.77 15.77 -20.74
CA SER A 120 -5.94 16.67 -20.79
C SER A 120 -5.68 17.96 -21.57
N ASN A 121 -4.41 18.39 -21.68
CA ASN A 121 -4.03 19.63 -22.34
C ASN A 121 -3.79 19.48 -23.85
N THR A 122 -4.08 18.32 -24.45
CA THR A 122 -3.84 18.06 -25.89
C THR A 122 -4.95 18.61 -26.80
N ASN A 123 -5.67 19.66 -26.42
CA ASN A 123 -6.63 20.30 -27.33
C ASN A 123 -5.89 20.81 -28.58
N GLU A 124 -6.45 20.48 -29.75
CA GLU A 124 -5.79 20.49 -31.07
C GLU A 124 -5.21 21.85 -31.51
N GLU A 125 -5.56 22.95 -30.85
CA GLU A 125 -5.17 24.31 -31.24
C GLU A 125 -3.94 24.86 -30.49
N GLU A 126 -3.55 24.26 -29.35
CA GLU A 126 -2.38 24.67 -28.54
C GLU A 126 -1.45 23.49 -28.26
N THR A 127 -1.07 22.74 -29.29
CA THR A 127 0.03 21.78 -29.16
C THR A 127 1.34 22.53 -28.95
N LYS A 128 1.61 22.95 -27.70
CA LYS A 128 2.99 22.99 -27.21
C LYS A 128 3.56 21.62 -27.56
N ALA A 129 4.49 21.61 -28.50
CA ALA A 129 5.03 20.39 -29.10
C ALA A 129 5.55 19.48 -27.99
N ILE A 130 4.74 18.48 -27.59
CA ILE A 130 5.15 17.48 -26.63
C ILE A 130 6.31 16.75 -27.28
N ASN A 131 7.48 16.83 -26.66
CA ASN A 131 8.67 16.24 -27.24
C ASN A 131 8.73 14.75 -26.91
N LYS A 132 9.30 13.98 -27.82
CA LYS A 132 9.60 12.55 -27.62
C LYS A 132 10.36 12.30 -26.31
N GLU A 133 11.27 13.20 -25.98
CA GLU A 133 12.11 13.12 -24.77
C GLU A 133 11.27 13.25 -23.50
N GLU A 134 10.25 14.11 -23.50
CA GLU A 134 9.35 14.29 -22.35
C GLU A 134 8.52 13.04 -22.12
N VAL A 135 7.96 12.45 -23.19
CA VAL A 135 7.21 11.19 -23.11
C VAL A 135 8.09 10.06 -22.58
N PHE A 136 9.33 9.94 -23.06
CA PHE A 136 10.26 8.92 -22.59
C PHE A 136 10.70 9.11 -21.14
N ALA A 137 10.96 10.35 -20.72
CA ALA A 137 11.30 10.65 -19.33
C ALA A 137 10.15 10.26 -18.39
N LEU A 138 8.92 10.64 -18.73
CA LEU A 138 7.73 10.27 -17.96
C LEU A 138 7.54 8.76 -17.89
N LEU A 139 7.67 8.08 -19.03
CA LEU A 139 7.48 6.64 -19.10
C LEU A 139 8.55 5.89 -18.27
N PHE A 140 9.79 6.35 -18.29
CA PHE A 140 10.85 5.79 -17.47
C PHE A 140 10.56 5.95 -15.97
N LEU A 141 10.08 7.11 -15.56
CA LEU A 141 9.72 7.38 -14.15
C LEU A 141 8.55 6.50 -13.70
N ILE A 142 7.53 6.32 -14.55
CA ILE A 142 6.38 5.45 -14.28
C ILE A 142 6.81 3.99 -14.23
N GLU A 143 7.66 3.53 -15.15
CA GLU A 143 8.22 2.17 -15.17
C GLU A 143 8.82 1.81 -13.81
N LYS A 144 9.71 2.65 -13.28
CA LYS A 144 10.37 2.40 -11.99
C LYS A 144 9.44 2.49 -10.80
N ASN A 145 8.47 3.39 -10.86
CA ASN A 145 7.65 3.71 -9.69
C ASN A 145 6.33 2.94 -9.59
N LEU A 146 5.83 2.41 -10.70
CA LEU A 146 4.59 1.65 -10.79
C LEU A 146 4.91 0.22 -11.24
N PHE A 147 5.30 0.01 -12.49
CA PHE A 147 5.31 -1.30 -13.13
C PHE A 147 6.31 -2.31 -12.54
N VAL A 148 7.50 -1.86 -12.12
CA VAL A 148 8.50 -2.72 -11.45
C VAL A 148 8.10 -3.07 -10.02
N LYS A 149 7.26 -2.27 -9.36
CA LYS A 149 6.94 -2.48 -7.95
C LYS A 149 5.90 -3.59 -7.78
N PRO A 150 6.13 -4.55 -6.86
CA PRO A 150 5.17 -5.61 -6.58
C PRO A 150 3.86 -5.02 -6.03
N PHE A 151 2.78 -5.76 -6.21
CA PHE A 151 1.49 -5.37 -5.66
C PHE A 151 1.53 -5.45 -4.13
N LYS A 152 0.97 -4.43 -3.46
CA LYS A 152 0.84 -4.47 -2.00
C LYS A 152 -0.24 -5.48 -1.65
N ILE A 153 0.07 -6.34 -0.68
CA ILE A 153 -0.87 -7.32 -0.13
C ILE A 153 -1.36 -6.76 1.19
N ASP A 154 -2.67 -6.80 1.42
CA ASP A 154 -3.23 -6.43 2.71
C ASP A 154 -2.83 -7.47 3.76
N LYS A 155 -1.97 -7.05 4.70
CA LYS A 155 -1.52 -7.90 5.81
C LYS A 155 -2.59 -8.10 6.88
N ARG A 156 -3.69 -7.33 6.85
CA ARG A 156 -4.80 -7.42 7.81
C ARG A 156 -5.69 -8.63 7.55
N ASN A 157 -5.72 -9.14 6.31
CA ASN A 157 -6.59 -10.24 5.90
C ASN A 157 -5.92 -11.63 5.98
N ARG A 158 -4.81 -11.77 6.73
CA ARG A 158 -4.19 -13.08 7.00
C ARG A 158 -4.99 -13.85 8.06
N ASN A 159 -6.20 -14.27 7.67
CA ASN A 159 -6.92 -15.37 8.31
C ASN A 159 -6.71 -16.66 7.50
N THR A 160 -5.46 -17.09 7.37
CA THR A 160 -5.11 -18.49 7.15
C THR A 160 -3.80 -18.78 7.88
N PHE A 161 -3.91 -19.64 8.89
CA PHE A 161 -2.82 -20.10 9.74
C PHE A 161 -1.68 -20.74 8.94
N PRO A 162 -0.43 -20.58 9.37
CA PRO A 162 0.44 -21.72 9.58
C PRO A 162 0.38 -22.06 11.07
N GLU A 163 0.00 -23.30 11.33
CA GLU A 163 0.21 -23.99 12.60
C GLU A 163 1.67 -23.83 13.07
N ASN A 164 1.83 -23.85 14.39
CA ASN A 164 3.10 -24.10 15.09
C ASN A 164 4.21 -23.03 14.94
N ASN A 165 3.96 -21.84 15.45
CA ASN A 165 5.03 -21.04 16.07
C ASN A 165 4.76 -20.89 17.57
N SER A 166 4.98 -21.97 18.31
CA SER A 166 5.04 -22.00 19.79
C SER A 166 6.23 -21.22 20.39
N ASN A 167 6.89 -20.37 19.60
CA ASN A 167 8.09 -19.63 20.01
C ASN A 167 7.89 -18.11 20.11
N LEU A 168 6.67 -17.63 20.30
CA LEU A 168 6.46 -16.33 20.96
C LEU A 168 6.38 -16.53 22.47
N LYS A 169 7.48 -17.00 23.07
CA LYS A 169 7.75 -16.74 24.50
C LYS A 169 8.03 -15.23 24.64
N ARG A 170 6.97 -14.41 24.55
CA ARG A 170 7.00 -13.07 25.15
C ARG A 170 7.45 -13.26 26.60
N ARG A 171 8.52 -12.56 26.99
CA ARG A 171 9.03 -12.64 28.36
C ARG A 171 7.89 -12.21 29.28
N LYS A 172 7.65 -12.92 30.38
CA LYS A 172 6.60 -12.56 31.36
C LYS A 172 6.68 -11.07 31.77
N LYS A 173 7.89 -10.50 31.77
CA LYS A 173 8.14 -9.07 32.04
C LYS A 173 7.39 -8.11 31.11
N ASP A 174 7.29 -8.41 29.83
CA ASP A 174 6.67 -7.48 28.85
C ASP A 174 5.14 -7.44 29.01
N LYS A 175 4.55 -8.50 29.59
CA LYS A 175 3.12 -8.51 29.97
C LYS A 175 2.85 -7.64 31.19
N GLU A 176 3.78 -7.58 32.15
CA GLU A 176 3.65 -6.74 33.35
C GLU A 176 3.81 -5.26 33.04
N GLU A 177 4.67 -4.89 32.07
CA GLU A 177 4.83 -3.50 31.64
C GLU A 177 3.58 -2.94 30.93
N LEU A 178 2.87 -3.75 30.15
CA LEU A 178 1.60 -3.36 29.52
C LEU A 178 0.44 -3.22 30.52
N ILE A 179 0.43 -4.02 31.60
CA ILE A 179 -0.58 -3.89 32.66
C ILE A 179 -0.28 -2.66 33.54
N ASN A 180 0.98 -2.28 33.70
CA ASN A 180 1.39 -1.07 34.42
C ASN A 180 1.38 0.21 33.56
N SER A 181 1.01 0.14 32.28
CA SER A 181 0.93 1.32 31.40
C SER A 181 -0.36 2.14 31.58
N TYR A 182 -1.30 1.67 32.40
CA TYR A 182 -2.35 2.53 32.92
C TYR A 182 -1.71 3.53 33.89
N ARG A 183 -2.04 4.82 33.74
CA ARG A 183 -1.52 5.89 34.59
C ARG A 183 -1.97 5.67 36.03
N ASN A 184 -1.19 4.92 36.80
CA ASN A 184 -1.40 4.79 38.23
C ASN A 184 -1.18 6.17 38.85
N THR A 185 -2.19 6.66 39.56
CA THR A 185 -2.06 7.91 40.31
C THR A 185 -1.03 7.73 41.43
N HIS A 186 -0.37 8.80 41.88
CA HIS A 186 0.66 8.75 42.93
C HIS A 186 0.21 7.97 44.19
N HIS A 187 -1.09 8.07 44.53
CA HIS A 187 -1.69 7.33 45.64
C HIS A 187 -1.64 5.81 45.44
N GLU A 188 -1.86 5.32 44.23
CA GLU A 188 -1.86 3.90 43.93
C GLU A 188 -0.44 3.30 43.96
N LEU A 189 0.56 4.10 43.59
CA LEU A 189 1.97 3.75 43.74
C LEU A 189 2.39 3.60 45.22
N LEU A 190 1.93 4.50 46.09
CA LEU A 190 2.18 4.43 47.53
C LEU A 190 1.50 3.21 48.19
N LEU A 191 0.28 2.87 47.76
CA LEU A 191 -0.40 1.68 48.25
C LEU A 191 0.33 0.40 47.80
N LYS A 192 0.79 0.35 46.54
CA LYS A 192 1.57 -0.79 46.03
C LYS A 192 2.91 -0.95 46.73
N SER A 193 3.61 0.14 47.07
CA SER A 193 4.87 0.06 47.82
C SER A 193 4.64 -0.43 49.24
N GLY A 194 3.61 0.09 49.94
CA GLY A 194 3.25 -0.36 51.29
C GLY A 194 2.89 -1.85 51.35
N VAL A 195 2.13 -2.35 50.39
CA VAL A 195 1.75 -3.79 50.31
C VAL A 195 2.96 -4.68 50.03
N LYS A 196 3.94 -4.22 49.22
CA LYS A 196 5.19 -4.97 49.00
C LYS A 196 6.03 -5.07 50.28
N SER A 197 6.22 -3.96 51.00
CA SER A 197 6.94 -3.97 52.29
C SER A 197 6.28 -4.90 53.32
N PHE A 198 4.95 -4.98 53.31
CA PHE A 198 4.21 -5.86 54.21
C PHE A 198 4.42 -7.35 53.89
N ASN A 199 4.47 -7.70 52.59
CA ASN A 199 4.71 -9.06 52.13
C ASN A 199 6.18 -9.51 52.26
N GLU A 200 7.13 -8.58 52.26
CA GLU A 200 8.53 -8.90 52.54
C GLU A 200 8.75 -9.17 54.03
N ASN A 201 8.10 -8.39 54.91
CA ASN A 201 8.15 -8.61 56.36
C ASN A 201 7.45 -9.91 56.81
N SER A 202 6.37 -10.33 56.15
CA SER A 202 5.72 -11.61 56.46
C SER A 202 6.61 -12.81 56.10
N LYS A 203 7.35 -12.73 54.98
CA LYS A 203 8.30 -13.77 54.57
C LYS A 203 9.51 -13.87 55.49
N GLU A 204 10.02 -12.76 56.02
CA GLU A 204 11.10 -12.80 57.03
C GLU A 204 10.67 -13.46 58.34
N ASN A 205 9.41 -13.28 58.73
CA ASN A 205 8.86 -13.92 59.93
C ASN A 205 8.67 -15.44 59.75
N ASP A 206 8.28 -15.90 58.56
CA ASP A 206 8.15 -17.33 58.24
C ASP A 206 9.51 -18.07 58.17
N ILE A 207 10.60 -17.36 57.86
CA ILE A 207 11.95 -17.94 57.86
C ILE A 207 12.46 -18.12 59.31
N LYS A 208 12.14 -17.19 60.22
CA LYS A 208 12.54 -17.27 61.63
C LYS A 208 11.82 -18.39 62.39
N THR A 209 10.55 -18.66 62.08
CA THR A 209 9.79 -19.75 62.72
C THR A 209 10.28 -21.13 62.30
N ASN A 210 10.74 -21.29 61.06
CA ASN A 210 11.32 -22.56 60.58
C ASN A 210 12.70 -22.88 61.19
N LEU A 211 13.50 -21.87 61.52
CA LEU A 211 14.80 -22.05 62.19
C LEU A 211 14.67 -22.52 63.66
N LEU A 212 13.59 -22.16 64.34
CA LEU A 212 13.31 -22.62 65.71
C LEU A 212 12.84 -24.07 65.77
N ASN A 213 12.16 -24.55 64.72
CA ASN A 213 11.68 -25.94 64.63
C ASN A 213 12.76 -26.94 64.19
N THR A 214 13.97 -26.49 63.85
CA THR A 214 15.08 -27.38 63.46
C THR A 214 16.02 -27.74 64.62
N TYR A 215 15.81 -27.17 65.81
CA TYR A 215 16.64 -27.38 67.01
C TYR A 215 15.88 -27.93 68.23
N ILE A 216 14.69 -28.48 68.03
CA ILE A 216 13.95 -29.30 69.02
C ILE A 216 13.89 -30.73 68.49
#